data_AF-A0A7S1E9N5-F1
#
_entry.id   AF-A0A7S1E9N5-F1
#
_cell.length_a   1.000
_cell.length_b   1.000
_cell.length_c   1.000
_cell.angle_alpha   90.00
_cell.angle_beta   90.00
_cell.angle_gamma   90.00
#
_symmetry.space_group_name_H-M   'P 1'
#
loop_
_entity.id
_entity.type
_entity.pdbx_description
1 polymer ?
#
loop_
_entity_poly.entity_id
_entity_poly.type
_entity_poly.pdbx_seq_one_letter_code
_entity_poly.pdbx_strand_id
1 'polypeptide(L)'
;SRPTVGAEGRLEPDFAAFNLSENKEAATVVFDKLQDHMPFVLLGKHAAYRVTLTREDFMAWDVAAGTNTITEQANKGLAAFRKDMPDVFYRVYPVPEDKRGDDVWFKTLTYISHPYDPLLTVAANHNDLFQPVRVPNPKLPGSAKEHLLIGMKNEGDCQVPDAEAAHAEICRVVKDSSKRMASIEMEAMKQAMKKKKSGHP
;
A
#
# COMPACT_ATOMS: atom_id res chain seq x y z
N SER A 1 9.72 -9.12 12.28
CA SER A 1 11.17 -9.17 12.43
C SER A 1 11.71 -7.87 11.84
N ARG A 2 13.02 -7.59 11.98
CA ARG A 2 13.64 -6.39 11.43
C ARG A 2 14.53 -6.83 10.27
N PRO A 3 14.70 -6.01 9.22
CA PRO A 3 15.94 -6.04 8.45
C PRO A 3 17.08 -5.91 9.47
N THR A 4 17.98 -6.89 9.52
CA THR A 4 19.15 -6.81 10.39
C THR A 4 20.09 -5.77 9.82
N VAL A 5 20.46 -4.78 10.63
CA VAL A 5 21.61 -3.92 10.32
C VAL A 5 22.83 -4.76 10.65
N GLY A 6 23.45 -5.33 9.61
CA GLY A 6 24.67 -6.10 9.72
C GLY A 6 25.87 -5.24 10.10
N ALA A 7 27.04 -5.87 10.23
CA ALA A 7 28.29 -5.17 10.43
C ALA A 7 28.50 -4.13 9.30
N GLU A 8 29.04 -2.96 9.65
CA GLU A 8 29.30 -1.83 8.74
C GLU A 8 28.07 -1.05 8.22
N GLY A 9 26.88 -1.25 8.81
CA GLY A 9 25.68 -0.48 8.42
C GLY A 9 24.97 -1.02 7.18
N ARG A 10 25.32 -2.24 6.74
CA ARG A 10 24.62 -2.93 5.66
C ARG A 10 23.27 -3.47 6.12
N LEU A 11 22.28 -3.40 5.25
CA LEU A 11 20.97 -4.01 5.47
C LEU A 11 20.97 -5.45 4.98
N GLU A 12 20.30 -6.33 5.72
CA GLU A 12 19.96 -7.69 5.33
C GLU A 12 18.43 -7.83 5.18
N PRO A 13 17.95 -8.66 4.23
CA PRO A 13 16.52 -8.88 4.04
C PRO A 13 15.91 -9.65 5.22
N ASP A 14 14.75 -9.19 5.69
CA ASP A 14 13.95 -9.90 6.67
C ASP A 14 13.01 -10.91 6.00
N PHE A 15 13.39 -12.19 6.01
CA PHE A 15 12.61 -13.25 5.37
C PHE A 15 11.32 -13.65 6.11
N ALA A 16 10.97 -13.01 7.23
CA ALA A 16 9.61 -13.11 7.75
C ALA A 16 8.66 -12.06 7.16
N ALA A 17 9.15 -11.11 6.35
CA ALA A 17 8.33 -10.25 5.53
C ALA A 17 7.88 -10.99 4.26
N PHE A 18 6.58 -10.94 3.94
CA PHE A 18 5.98 -11.67 2.81
C PHE A 18 6.75 -11.44 1.50
N ASN A 19 6.89 -10.19 1.05
CA ASN A 19 7.56 -9.82 -0.21
C ASN A 19 9.02 -10.31 -0.29
N LEU A 20 9.76 -10.31 0.82
CA LEU A 20 11.16 -10.74 0.84
C LEU A 20 11.29 -12.26 0.91
N SER A 21 10.25 -12.93 1.42
CA SER A 21 10.21 -14.39 1.56
C SER A 21 9.84 -15.12 0.27
N GLU A 22 9.15 -14.47 -0.67
CA GLU A 22 8.73 -15.07 -1.94
C GLU A 22 9.91 -15.54 -2.79
N ASN A 23 10.98 -14.75 -2.84
CA ASN A 23 12.22 -15.11 -3.52
C ASN A 23 13.43 -14.59 -2.72
N LYS A 24 13.92 -15.45 -1.83
CA LYS A 24 14.98 -15.10 -0.86
C LYS A 24 16.30 -14.79 -1.57
N GLU A 25 16.60 -15.51 -2.65
CA GLU A 25 17.78 -15.30 -3.47
C GLU A 25 17.75 -13.93 -4.13
N ALA A 26 16.63 -13.58 -4.78
CA ALA A 26 16.45 -12.27 -5.41
C ALA A 26 16.52 -11.13 -4.38
N ALA A 27 15.85 -11.28 -3.23
CA ALA A 27 15.92 -10.30 -2.14
C ALA A 27 17.37 -10.11 -1.64
N THR A 28 18.12 -11.19 -1.47
CA THR A 28 19.54 -11.14 -1.09
C THR A 28 20.37 -10.40 -2.13
N VAL A 29 20.18 -10.69 -3.41
CA VAL A 29 20.91 -10.03 -4.51
C VAL A 29 20.58 -8.54 -4.56
N VAL A 30 19.31 -8.16 -4.45
CA VAL A 30 18.89 -6.75 -4.42
C VAL A 30 19.57 -6.01 -3.29
N PHE A 31 19.52 -6.55 -2.07
CA PHE A 31 20.15 -5.93 -0.92
C PHE A 31 21.66 -5.85 -1.10
N ASP A 32 22.32 -6.95 -1.47
CA ASP A 32 23.78 -6.98 -1.61
C ASP A 32 24.29 -6.04 -2.71
N LYS A 33 23.63 -6.02 -3.87
CA LYS A 33 24.12 -5.30 -5.05
C LYS A 33 23.67 -3.86 -5.14
N LEU A 34 22.48 -3.50 -4.66
CA LEU A 34 21.93 -2.16 -4.90
C LEU A 34 22.13 -1.19 -3.73
N GLN A 35 22.29 -1.66 -2.49
CA GLN A 35 22.34 -0.78 -1.32
C GLN A 35 23.54 0.19 -1.32
N ASP A 36 24.62 -0.13 -2.05
CA ASP A 36 25.79 0.75 -2.20
C ASP A 36 25.62 1.78 -3.34
N HIS A 37 24.59 1.64 -4.16
CA HIS A 37 24.34 2.49 -5.32
C HIS A 37 23.11 3.38 -5.17
N MET A 38 22.13 2.97 -4.36
CA MET A 38 20.92 3.74 -4.14
C MET A 38 20.38 3.58 -2.71
N PRO A 39 19.83 4.65 -2.11
CA PRO A 39 19.24 4.57 -0.79
C PRO A 39 17.96 3.73 -0.83
N PHE A 40 17.80 2.85 0.15
CA PHE A 40 16.56 2.11 0.35
C PHE A 40 15.60 2.86 1.26
N VAL A 41 14.31 2.77 0.94
CA VAL A 41 13.21 3.06 1.84
C VAL A 41 12.48 1.75 2.10
N LEU A 42 12.57 1.25 3.32
CA LEU A 42 11.89 0.02 3.72
C LEU A 42 10.72 0.38 4.63
N LEU A 43 9.54 -0.13 4.30
CA LEU A 43 8.31 0.01 5.08
C LEU A 43 7.92 -1.35 5.67
N GLY A 44 7.87 -1.42 7.00
CA GLY A 44 7.43 -2.58 7.75
C GLY A 44 5.93 -2.55 8.02
N LYS A 45 5.35 -3.73 8.28
CA LYS A 45 3.90 -3.91 8.49
C LYS A 45 3.31 -3.04 9.61
N HIS A 46 4.09 -2.72 10.64
CA HIS A 46 3.58 -1.94 11.78
C HIS A 46 3.33 -0.48 11.42
N ALA A 47 3.99 0.06 10.38
CA ALA A 47 3.63 1.37 9.84
C ALA A 47 2.27 1.31 9.14
N ALA A 48 2.04 0.27 8.34
CA ALA A 48 0.77 0.07 7.65
C ALA A 48 -0.39 -0.15 8.65
N TYR A 49 -0.17 -0.81 9.78
CA TYR A 49 -1.22 -0.99 10.82
C TYR A 49 -1.73 0.31 11.43
N ARG A 50 -0.92 1.38 11.39
CA ARG A 50 -1.30 2.70 11.92
C ARG A 50 -2.21 3.48 10.99
N VAL A 51 -2.18 3.17 9.70
CA VAL A 51 -2.98 3.83 8.68
C VAL A 51 -4.05 2.86 8.23
N THR A 52 -5.31 3.27 8.34
CA THR A 52 -6.43 2.41 8.03
C THR A 52 -7.23 3.00 6.89
N LEU A 53 -7.51 2.20 5.88
CA LEU A 53 -8.43 2.58 4.81
C LEU A 53 -9.84 2.12 5.17
N THR A 54 -10.77 3.05 5.10
CA THR A 54 -12.16 2.86 5.45
C THR A 54 -13.00 2.57 4.22
N ARG A 55 -14.24 2.13 4.42
CA ARG A 55 -15.19 1.97 3.30
C ARG A 55 -15.49 3.31 2.62
N GLU A 56 -15.50 4.39 3.39
CA GLU A 56 -15.76 5.74 2.87
C GLU A 56 -14.65 6.20 1.93
N ASP A 57 -13.40 5.84 2.19
CA ASP A 57 -12.27 6.13 1.28
C ASP A 57 -12.48 5.48 -0.08
N PHE A 58 -12.84 4.19 -0.10
CA PHE A 58 -13.10 3.44 -1.32
C PHE A 58 -14.27 4.03 -2.10
N MET A 59 -15.36 4.40 -1.41
CA MET A 59 -16.50 5.08 -2.01
C MET A 59 -16.12 6.46 -2.60
N ALA A 60 -15.26 7.21 -1.91
CA ALA A 60 -14.79 8.50 -2.39
C ALA A 60 -13.90 8.37 -3.65
N TRP A 61 -13.10 7.31 -3.74
CA TRP A 61 -12.31 7.00 -4.94
C TRP A 61 -13.16 6.56 -6.12
N ASP A 62 -14.20 5.78 -5.85
CA ASP A 62 -15.19 5.38 -6.85
C ASP A 62 -15.91 6.60 -7.44
N VAL A 63 -16.37 7.53 -6.59
CA VAL A 63 -16.93 8.82 -7.03
C VAL A 63 -15.93 9.60 -7.90
N ALA A 64 -14.66 9.63 -7.51
CA ALA A 64 -13.62 10.32 -8.27
C ALA A 64 -13.28 9.65 -9.62
N ALA A 65 -13.40 8.32 -9.69
CA ALA A 65 -13.25 7.54 -10.91
C ALA A 65 -14.50 7.60 -11.81
N GLY A 66 -15.66 7.97 -11.26
CA GLY A 66 -16.95 7.84 -11.94
C GLY A 66 -17.40 6.38 -12.10
N THR A 67 -16.96 5.48 -11.20
CA THR A 67 -17.28 4.04 -11.22
C THR A 67 -17.66 3.55 -9.82
N ASN A 68 -17.94 2.26 -9.66
CA ASN A 68 -18.04 1.58 -8.36
C ASN A 68 -17.04 0.41 -8.24
N THR A 69 -16.09 0.35 -9.17
CA THR A 69 -15.22 -0.82 -9.39
C THR A 69 -14.29 -1.06 -8.22
N ILE A 70 -13.81 -0.01 -7.56
CA ILE A 70 -12.81 -0.13 -6.48
C ILE A 70 -13.47 -0.74 -5.25
N THR A 71 -14.65 -0.25 -4.84
CA THR A 71 -15.41 -0.84 -3.72
C THR A 71 -15.87 -2.26 -4.05
N GLU A 72 -16.31 -2.53 -5.29
CA GLU A 72 -16.71 -3.89 -5.68
C GLU A 72 -15.56 -4.89 -5.63
N GLN A 73 -14.36 -4.51 -6.08
CA GLN A 73 -13.19 -5.37 -6.01
C GLN A 73 -12.77 -5.62 -4.55
N ALA A 74 -12.84 -4.60 -3.70
CA ALA A 74 -12.59 -4.76 -2.26
C ALA A 74 -13.57 -5.74 -1.62
N ASN A 75 -14.87 -5.62 -1.94
CA ASN A 75 -15.89 -6.55 -1.46
C ASN A 75 -15.63 -7.99 -1.94
N LYS A 76 -15.34 -8.18 -3.24
CA LYS A 76 -15.03 -9.52 -3.80
C LYS A 76 -13.80 -10.14 -3.13
N GLY A 77 -12.72 -9.37 -2.93
CA GLY A 77 -11.51 -9.85 -2.27
C GLY A 77 -11.77 -10.26 -0.82
N LEU A 78 -12.49 -9.44 -0.05
CA LEU A 78 -12.85 -9.75 1.33
C LEU A 78 -13.87 -10.89 1.44
N ALA A 79 -14.79 -11.03 0.47
CA ALA A 79 -15.71 -12.16 0.40
C ALA A 79 -14.97 -13.49 0.18
N ALA A 80 -13.94 -13.49 -0.67
CA ALA A 80 -13.07 -14.64 -0.86
C ALA A 80 -12.29 -14.97 0.43
N PHE A 81 -11.66 -13.98 1.07
CA PHE A 81 -10.97 -14.17 2.34
C PHE A 81 -11.89 -14.73 3.45
N ARG A 82 -13.11 -14.19 3.56
CA ARG A 82 -14.13 -14.65 4.51
C ARG A 82 -14.55 -16.10 4.25
N LYS A 83 -14.64 -16.50 2.99
CA LYS A 83 -14.99 -17.87 2.59
C LYS A 83 -13.86 -18.85 2.90
N ASP A 84 -12.63 -18.48 2.58
CA ASP A 84 -11.48 -19.37 2.68
C ASP A 84 -10.97 -19.51 4.12
N MET A 85 -11.07 -18.44 4.92
CA MET A 85 -10.56 -18.37 6.29
C MET A 85 -11.52 -17.63 7.24
N PRO A 86 -12.75 -18.14 7.46
CA PRO A 86 -13.79 -17.43 8.22
C PRO A 86 -13.36 -17.07 9.66
N ASP A 87 -12.70 -17.99 10.37
CA ASP A 87 -12.27 -17.75 11.75
C ASP A 87 -11.19 -16.66 11.86
N VAL A 88 -10.33 -16.53 10.85
CA VAL A 88 -9.31 -15.47 10.79
C VAL A 88 -9.99 -14.17 10.39
N PHE A 89 -10.88 -14.22 9.39
CA PHE A 89 -11.63 -13.06 8.93
C PHE A 89 -12.38 -12.39 10.09
N TYR A 90 -13.16 -13.13 10.88
CA TYR A 90 -13.93 -12.54 11.99
C TYR A 90 -13.08 -12.16 13.22
N ARG A 91 -11.82 -12.62 13.31
CA ARG A 91 -10.84 -12.07 14.25
C ARG A 91 -10.28 -10.73 13.79
N VAL A 92 -10.09 -10.60 12.48
CA VAL A 92 -9.50 -9.41 11.86
C VAL A 92 -10.55 -8.35 11.57
N TYR A 93 -11.82 -8.69 11.38
CA TYR A 93 -12.92 -7.76 11.08
C TYR A 93 -14.09 -8.00 12.05
N PRO A 94 -14.41 -7.05 12.96
CA PRO A 94 -15.42 -7.23 14.01
C PRO A 94 -16.85 -7.09 13.44
N VAL A 95 -17.26 -8.03 12.61
CA VAL A 95 -18.63 -8.12 12.10
C VAL A 95 -19.54 -8.68 13.20
N PRO A 96 -20.62 -7.97 13.60
CA PRO A 96 -21.62 -8.47 14.54
C PRO A 96 -22.19 -9.83 14.11
N GLU A 97 -22.35 -10.76 15.04
CA GLU A 97 -22.76 -12.15 14.73
C GLU A 97 -24.08 -12.22 13.96
N ASP A 98 -25.04 -11.38 14.31
CA ASP A 98 -26.35 -11.22 13.66
C ASP A 98 -26.26 -10.72 12.21
N LYS A 99 -25.09 -10.20 11.80
CA LYS A 99 -24.83 -9.64 10.46
C LYS A 99 -23.86 -10.46 9.62
N ARG A 100 -23.40 -11.62 10.12
CA ARG A 100 -22.46 -12.51 9.41
C ARG A 100 -23.11 -13.32 8.28
N GLY A 101 -24.43 -13.49 8.31
CA GLY A 101 -25.19 -14.37 7.40
C GLY A 101 -25.35 -13.88 5.95
N ASP A 102 -25.34 -12.57 5.71
CA ASP A 102 -25.80 -11.97 4.44
C ASP A 102 -24.78 -11.00 3.80
N ASP A 103 -25.02 -10.59 2.54
CA ASP A 103 -24.30 -9.55 1.77
C ASP A 103 -24.17 -8.18 2.50
N VAL A 104 -24.79 -8.04 3.66
CA VAL A 104 -24.77 -6.84 4.50
C VAL A 104 -23.46 -6.72 5.29
N TRP A 105 -22.74 -7.83 5.56
CA TRP A 105 -21.51 -7.81 6.39
C TRP A 105 -20.51 -6.74 5.92
N PHE A 106 -20.32 -6.59 4.60
CA PHE A 106 -19.39 -5.62 4.03
C PHE A 106 -19.77 -4.17 4.37
N LYS A 107 -21.07 -3.87 4.45
CA LYS A 107 -21.58 -2.53 4.83
C LYS A 107 -21.34 -2.20 6.30
N THR A 108 -21.09 -3.21 7.13
CA THR A 108 -20.83 -3.05 8.57
C THR A 108 -19.37 -2.75 8.89
N LEU A 109 -18.48 -2.92 7.90
CA LEU A 109 -17.06 -2.69 8.10
C LEU A 109 -16.76 -1.19 8.21
N THR A 110 -16.12 -0.82 9.31
CA THR A 110 -15.56 0.52 9.52
C THR A 110 -14.19 0.66 8.84
N TYR A 111 -13.45 -0.45 8.70
CA TYR A 111 -12.20 -0.51 7.97
C TYR A 111 -12.18 -1.67 6.97
N ILE A 112 -11.46 -1.45 5.88
CA ILE A 112 -11.33 -2.39 4.76
C ILE A 112 -9.93 -2.98 4.72
N SER A 113 -8.88 -2.16 4.80
CA SER A 113 -7.51 -2.65 4.65
C SER A 113 -6.45 -1.72 5.26
N HIS A 114 -5.23 -2.23 5.33
CA HIS A 114 -4.02 -1.44 5.59
C HIS A 114 -3.28 -1.16 4.29
N PRO A 115 -2.79 0.07 4.06
CA PRO A 115 -2.25 0.48 2.77
C PRO A 115 -0.75 0.19 2.65
N TYR A 116 -0.32 -1.07 2.61
CA TYR A 116 1.12 -1.39 2.56
C TYR A 116 1.86 -0.72 1.38
N ASP A 117 1.52 -1.06 0.14
CA ASP A 117 2.20 -0.52 -1.04
C ASP A 117 1.90 0.98 -1.30
N PRO A 118 0.66 1.46 -1.09
CA PRO A 118 0.39 2.90 -1.17
C PRO A 118 1.18 3.71 -0.13
N LEU A 119 1.30 3.22 1.11
CA LEU A 119 2.07 3.89 2.14
C LEU A 119 3.57 3.85 1.84
N LEU A 120 4.10 2.77 1.26
CA LEU A 120 5.48 2.70 0.80
C LEU A 120 5.74 3.75 -0.30
N THR A 121 4.80 3.92 -1.23
CA THR A 121 4.87 4.95 -2.27
C THR A 121 4.90 6.35 -1.68
N VAL A 122 4.04 6.63 -0.70
CA VAL A 122 4.04 7.91 0.02
C VAL A 122 5.35 8.10 0.78
N ALA A 123 5.84 7.10 1.50
CA ALA A 123 7.10 7.16 2.24
C ALA A 123 8.32 7.43 1.36
N ALA A 124 8.33 6.93 0.12
CA ALA A 124 9.41 7.16 -0.83
C ALA A 124 9.43 8.61 -1.38
N ASN A 125 8.28 9.29 -1.43
CA ASN A 125 8.14 10.62 -2.05
C ASN A 125 7.93 11.76 -1.04
N HIS A 126 7.39 11.45 0.14
CA HIS A 126 7.00 12.38 1.20
C HIS A 126 7.54 11.89 2.54
N ASN A 127 8.86 11.77 2.64
CA ASN A 127 9.52 11.24 3.83
C ASN A 127 9.34 12.15 5.08
N ASP A 128 8.93 13.40 4.88
CA ASP A 128 8.62 14.39 5.91
C ASP A 128 7.37 14.04 6.72
N LEU A 129 6.48 13.20 6.16
CA LEU A 129 5.34 12.63 6.88
C LEU A 129 5.72 11.52 7.86
N PHE A 130 7.00 11.12 7.88
CA PHE A 130 7.50 10.00 8.67
C PHE A 130 8.68 10.43 9.55
N GLN A 131 8.98 9.61 10.55
CA GLN A 131 10.16 9.77 11.40
C GLN A 131 11.08 8.55 11.26
N PRO A 132 11.63 8.27 10.06
CA PRO A 132 12.33 7.02 9.79
C PRO A 132 13.53 6.83 10.71
N VAL A 133 13.81 5.57 11.06
CA VAL A 133 15.13 5.20 11.56
C VAL A 133 16.11 5.29 10.39
N ARG A 134 17.11 6.14 10.56
CA ARG A 134 18.13 6.42 9.55
C ARG A 134 19.31 5.48 9.78
N VAL A 135 19.65 4.69 8.76
CA VAL A 135 20.79 3.77 8.78
C VAL A 135 21.86 4.32 7.84
N PRO A 136 22.98 4.84 8.36
CA PRO A 136 24.05 5.37 7.52
C PRO A 136 24.66 4.29 6.62
N ASN A 137 24.87 4.62 5.35
CA ASN A 137 25.69 3.82 4.44
C ASN A 137 26.72 4.73 3.75
N PRO A 138 28.02 4.65 4.14
CA PRO A 138 29.05 5.54 3.60
C PRO A 138 29.32 5.33 2.11
N LYS A 139 28.99 4.16 1.56
CA LYS A 139 29.24 3.78 0.15
C LYS A 139 28.28 4.42 -0.84
N LEU A 140 27.11 4.87 -0.39
CA LEU A 140 26.11 5.51 -1.25
C LEU A 140 26.67 6.75 -1.99
N PRO A 141 26.37 6.97 -3.27
CA PRO A 141 26.77 8.18 -3.96
C PRO A 141 25.90 9.40 -3.57
N GLY A 142 26.45 10.60 -3.69
CA GLY A 142 25.71 11.85 -3.51
C GLY A 142 25.46 12.26 -2.05
N SER A 143 24.44 13.11 -1.84
CA SER A 143 24.09 13.68 -0.54
C SER A 143 23.27 12.75 0.35
N ALA A 144 22.54 11.80 -0.23
CA ALA A 144 21.78 10.79 0.51
C ALA A 144 22.73 9.66 0.94
N LYS A 145 23.19 9.70 2.20
CA LYS A 145 24.13 8.73 2.79
C LYS A 145 23.46 7.78 3.78
N GLU A 146 22.17 7.55 3.61
CA GLU A 146 21.35 6.81 4.57
C GLU A 146 20.22 6.03 3.90
N HIS A 147 19.91 4.88 4.50
CA HIS A 147 18.68 4.13 4.26
C HIS A 147 17.62 4.54 5.29
N LEU A 148 16.35 4.47 4.90
CA LEU A 148 15.23 4.84 5.74
C LEU A 148 14.42 3.59 6.10
N LEU A 149 14.26 3.34 7.39
CA LEU A 149 13.46 2.23 7.91
C LEU A 149 12.25 2.77 8.67
N ILE A 150 11.04 2.34 8.30
CA ILE A 150 9.78 2.83 8.85
C ILE A 150 8.93 1.64 9.29
N GLY A 151 8.49 1.57 10.55
CA GLY A 151 7.53 0.54 10.98
C GLY A 151 8.10 -0.86 11.19
N MET A 152 9.40 -0.98 11.50
CA MET A 152 10.09 -2.28 11.57
C MET A 152 9.90 -3.04 12.89
N LYS A 153 9.55 -2.35 13.98
CA LYS A 153 9.66 -2.92 15.34
C LYS A 153 8.33 -3.36 15.93
N ASN A 154 7.43 -2.42 16.14
CA ASN A 154 6.13 -2.63 16.76
C ASN A 154 5.22 -1.41 16.46
N GLU A 155 3.94 -1.51 16.83
CA GLU A 155 2.95 -0.46 16.54
C GLU A 155 3.19 0.84 17.33
N GLY A 156 3.82 0.76 18.50
CA GLY A 156 4.12 1.92 19.36
C GLY A 156 5.32 2.76 18.90
N ASP A 157 6.23 2.18 18.12
CA ASP A 157 7.43 2.82 17.56
C ASP A 157 7.49 2.52 16.06
N CYS A 158 6.45 2.98 15.36
CA CYS A 158 6.18 2.68 13.94
C CYS A 158 6.65 3.77 12.97
N GLN A 159 7.19 4.88 13.48
CA GLN A 159 7.71 6.01 12.70
C GLN A 159 6.66 6.70 11.79
N VAL A 160 5.37 6.51 12.09
CA VAL A 160 4.24 7.24 11.49
C VAL A 160 3.64 8.16 12.58
N PRO A 161 4.17 9.38 12.76
CA PRO A 161 3.77 10.27 13.85
C PRO A 161 2.32 10.75 13.72
N ASP A 162 1.91 11.01 12.47
CA ASP A 162 0.57 11.48 12.13
C ASP A 162 -0.03 10.53 11.07
N ALA A 163 -0.89 9.63 11.55
CA ALA A 163 -1.56 8.66 10.68
C ALA A 163 -2.61 9.32 9.77
N GLU A 164 -3.21 10.44 10.20
CA GLU A 164 -4.21 11.17 9.42
C GLU A 164 -3.57 11.90 8.26
N ALA A 165 -2.40 12.52 8.47
CA ALA A 165 -1.64 13.14 7.39
C ALA A 165 -1.18 12.11 6.33
N ALA A 166 -0.67 10.95 6.78
CA ALA A 166 -0.28 9.86 5.88
C ALA A 166 -1.49 9.29 5.12
N HIS A 167 -2.64 9.11 5.80
CA HIS A 167 -3.90 8.69 5.19
C HIS A 167 -4.38 9.69 4.14
N ALA A 168 -4.41 10.98 4.48
CA ALA A 168 -4.84 12.05 3.58
C ALA A 168 -4.00 12.07 2.30
N GLU A 169 -2.68 11.89 2.42
CA GLU A 169 -1.78 11.84 1.28
C GLU A 169 -2.01 10.59 0.41
N ILE A 170 -2.24 9.42 1.01
CA ILE A 170 -2.67 8.22 0.26
C ILE A 170 -3.97 8.50 -0.48
N CYS A 171 -4.99 9.03 0.19
CA CYS A 171 -6.29 9.31 -0.43
C CYS A 171 -6.15 10.33 -1.57
N ARG A 172 -5.27 11.33 -1.42
CA ARG A 172 -4.96 12.29 -2.49
C ARG A 172 -4.33 11.60 -3.70
N VAL A 173 -3.28 10.80 -3.50
CA VAL A 173 -2.56 10.09 -4.57
C VAL A 173 -3.48 9.13 -5.32
N VAL A 174 -4.28 8.33 -4.60
CA VAL A 174 -5.23 7.40 -5.21
C VAL A 174 -6.29 8.16 -5.99
N LYS A 175 -6.89 9.20 -5.41
CA LYS A 175 -7.91 10.02 -6.08
C LYS A 175 -7.40 10.68 -7.35
N ASP A 176 -6.20 11.24 -7.33
CA ASP A 176 -5.58 11.84 -8.51
C ASP A 176 -5.29 10.79 -9.59
N SER A 177 -4.89 9.58 -9.19
CA SER A 177 -4.65 8.47 -10.12
C SER A 177 -5.96 7.99 -10.76
N SER A 178 -7.03 7.83 -9.97
CA SER A 178 -8.36 7.47 -10.45
C SER A 178 -8.91 8.47 -11.47
N LYS A 179 -8.77 9.77 -11.23
CA LYS A 179 -9.18 10.82 -12.17
C LYS A 179 -8.42 10.74 -13.50
N ARG A 180 -7.09 10.51 -13.43
CA ARG A 180 -6.26 10.39 -14.64
C ARG A 180 -6.68 9.18 -15.47
N MET A 181 -6.90 8.03 -14.83
CA MET A 181 -7.38 6.82 -15.51
C MET A 181 -8.72 7.06 -16.20
N ALA A 182 -9.69 7.66 -15.52
CA ALA A 182 -10.99 7.99 -16.10
C ALA A 182 -10.87 8.94 -17.32
N SER A 183 -9.95 9.90 -17.27
CA SER A 183 -9.66 10.79 -18.40
C SER A 183 -9.11 10.02 -19.61
N ILE A 184 -8.14 9.13 -19.38
CA ILE A 184 -7.53 8.31 -20.43
C ILE A 184 -8.58 7.41 -21.10
N GLU A 185 -9.44 6.75 -20.31
CA GLU A 185 -10.50 5.90 -20.83
C GLU A 185 -11.52 6.68 -21.68
N MET A 186 -11.90 7.88 -21.22
CA MET A 186 -12.81 8.75 -21.96
C MET A 186 -12.21 9.20 -23.29
N GLU A 187 -10.92 9.53 -23.32
CA GLU A 187 -10.21 9.87 -24.56
C GLU A 187 -10.14 8.68 -25.52
N ALA A 188 -9.81 7.49 -25.02
CA ALA A 188 -9.80 6.26 -25.81
C ALA A 188 -11.19 5.96 -26.41
N MET A 189 -12.26 6.13 -25.62
CA MET A 189 -13.63 5.95 -26.09
C MET A 189 -14.01 6.96 -27.18
N LYS A 190 -13.66 8.23 -27.01
CA LYS A 190 -13.88 9.28 -28.03
C LYS A 190 -13.14 8.96 -29.33
N GLN A 191 -11.91 8.47 -29.26
CA GLN A 191 -11.14 8.07 -30.43
C GLN A 191 -11.77 6.85 -31.14
N ALA A 192 -12.22 5.85 -30.38
CA ALA A 192 -12.91 4.69 -30.95
C ALA A 192 -14.23 5.07 -31.65
N MET A 193 -15.01 5.99 -31.08
CA MET A 193 -16.23 6.51 -31.70
C MET A 193 -15.94 7.30 -32.98
N LYS A 194 -14.89 8.13 -33.00
CA LYS A 194 -14.46 8.86 -34.22
C LYS A 194 -14.07 7.89 -35.33
N LYS A 195 -13.29 6.84 -35.03
CA LYS A 195 -12.89 5.80 -36.00
C LYS A 195 -14.09 5.02 -36.56
N LYS A 196 -15.11 4.72 -35.73
CA LYS A 196 -16.35 4.09 -36.19
C LYS A 196 -17.19 4.99 -37.10
N LYS A 197 -17.19 6.31 -36.88
CA LYS A 197 -17.92 7.28 -37.72
C LYS A 197 -17.21 7.59 -39.04
N SER A 198 -15.89 7.48 -39.09
CA SER A 198 -15.11 7.66 -40.33
C SER A 198 -15.00 6.40 -41.20
N GLY A 199 -15.53 5.27 -40.73
CA GLY A 199 -15.56 4.00 -41.45
C GLY A 199 -16.98 3.58 -41.77
N HIS A 200 -17.63 4.27 -42.71
CA HIS A 200 -18.72 3.72 -43.52
C HIS A 200 -18.39 3.97 -45.01
N PRO A 201 -18.67 2.97 -45.88
CA PRO A 201 -18.21 2.90 -47.27
C PRO A 201 -18.71 4.03 -48.17
#